data_AF-A0AAW2X093-F1
#
_entry.id   AF-A0AAW2X093-F1
#
_cell.length_a   1.000
_cell.length_b   1.000
_cell.length_c   1.000
_cell.angle_alpha   90.00
_cell.angle_beta   90.00
_cell.angle_gamma   90.00
#
_symmetry.space_group_name_H-M   'P 1'
#
loop_
_entity.id
_entity.type
_entity.pdbx_description
1 polymer ?
#
loop_
_entity_poly.entity_id
_entity_poly.type
_entity_poly.pdbx_seq_one_letter_code
_entity_poly.pdbx_strand_id
1 'polypeptide(L)'
;MGVQSEVEHEGFNNMILRKGCENLGYPVETVPRNAPSDHYCGWCCFGCKDGRKKGTSETWLVDLVESGNGAILPACEALRVITDESNGKKRAIGVAFAFYTPFGREIGIVESDVTVAAAGAICTPALLKRSGLKNPNIGKNLHIHPVVMAWGYFPDSPSPDAWPAAEKRSYEGGIITTMSRIIANFETSGYGTVIQTPMLHPGLFSVLMPWISGTDMKNRMVKFSRTAHIFALARDKGSGKITSETNISYKLEDSDQENLSKGLEKVMRILAAAGAEEIGTQHTRGRVLKVKQASEEEFERFVKEESLRPLQKLSGPIGSAHQMGSCRMGVDPKTSAVNPKGEIWEVDGLFLADSSVFPTALGVNPMVTIQAIAYCTAQSVLEVLGQKKSNI
;
A
#
# COMPACT_ATOMS: atom_id res chain seq x y z
N MET A 1 8.02 -16.79 7.51
CA MET A 1 6.87 -15.88 7.29
C MET A 1 5.54 -16.41 7.83
N GLY A 2 5.26 -17.72 7.79
CA GLY A 2 4.03 -18.27 8.38
C GLY A 2 2.75 -17.77 7.70
N VAL A 3 2.75 -17.70 6.37
CA VAL A 3 1.58 -17.30 5.58
C VAL A 3 0.56 -18.42 5.60
N GLN A 4 -0.70 -18.08 5.87
CA GLN A 4 -1.81 -19.03 6.02
C GLN A 4 -3.14 -18.38 5.56
N SER A 5 -4.15 -19.19 5.23
CA SER A 5 -5.43 -18.70 4.66
C SER A 5 -6.66 -18.91 5.55
N GLU A 6 -6.50 -19.52 6.72
CA GLU A 6 -7.53 -19.67 7.74
C GLU A 6 -7.83 -18.33 8.44
N VAL A 7 -9.11 -18.08 8.65
CA VAL A 7 -9.62 -16.89 9.34
C VAL A 7 -10.77 -17.34 10.23
N GLU A 8 -10.52 -17.42 11.53
CA GLU A 8 -11.55 -17.82 12.51
C GLU A 8 -12.62 -16.73 12.64
N HIS A 9 -12.19 -15.48 12.61
CA HIS A 9 -13.06 -14.32 12.76
C HIS A 9 -12.75 -13.26 11.72
N GLU A 10 -13.68 -13.06 10.79
CA GLU A 10 -13.61 -11.94 9.85
C GLU A 10 -14.04 -10.64 10.54
N GLY A 11 -13.32 -9.55 10.21
CA GLY A 11 -13.69 -8.20 10.63
C GLY A 11 -14.89 -7.68 9.84
N PHE A 12 -15.55 -6.66 10.39
CA PHE A 12 -16.83 -6.13 9.87
C PHE A 12 -16.80 -5.80 8.37
N ASN A 13 -15.80 -5.04 7.90
CA ASN A 13 -15.71 -4.66 6.48
C ASN A 13 -15.56 -5.89 5.57
N ASN A 14 -14.71 -6.86 5.97
CA ASN A 14 -14.43 -8.08 5.21
C ASN A 14 -15.67 -8.99 5.10
N MET A 15 -16.43 -9.13 6.20
CA MET A 15 -17.70 -9.87 6.21
C MET A 15 -18.73 -9.26 5.25
N ILE A 16 -18.81 -7.93 5.21
CA ILE A 16 -19.74 -7.20 4.33
C ILE A 16 -19.34 -7.37 2.86
N LEU A 17 -18.04 -7.25 2.54
CA LEU A 17 -17.54 -7.55 1.20
C LEU A 17 -17.91 -8.99 0.80
N ARG A 18 -17.65 -9.96 1.68
CA ARG A 18 -17.96 -11.38 1.41
C ARG A 18 -19.43 -11.59 1.13
N LYS A 19 -20.29 -11.15 2.05
CA LYS A 19 -21.74 -11.31 1.93
C LYS A 19 -22.31 -10.65 0.67
N GLY A 20 -21.85 -9.43 0.36
CA GLY A 20 -22.28 -8.72 -0.82
C GLY A 20 -21.86 -9.42 -2.11
N CYS A 21 -20.64 -9.95 -2.16
CA CYS A 21 -20.18 -10.76 -3.29
C CYS A 21 -20.98 -12.05 -3.45
N GLU A 22 -21.20 -12.80 -2.36
CA GLU A 22 -21.98 -14.05 -2.37
C GLU A 22 -23.41 -13.83 -2.87
N ASN A 23 -24.09 -12.78 -2.35
CA ASN A 23 -25.45 -12.44 -2.76
C ASN A 23 -25.55 -12.03 -4.24
N LEU A 24 -24.46 -11.52 -4.84
CA LEU A 24 -24.39 -11.13 -6.25
C LEU A 24 -23.82 -12.23 -7.16
N GLY A 25 -23.38 -13.36 -6.60
CA GLY A 25 -22.67 -14.40 -7.35
C GLY A 25 -21.28 -13.95 -7.85
N TYR A 26 -20.66 -12.96 -7.22
CA TYR A 26 -19.31 -12.51 -7.56
C TYR A 26 -18.25 -13.43 -6.95
N PRO A 27 -17.11 -13.66 -7.63
CA PRO A 27 -16.01 -14.44 -7.06
C PRO A 27 -15.48 -13.73 -5.83
N VAL A 28 -15.37 -14.47 -4.72
CA VAL A 28 -14.82 -13.99 -3.47
C VAL A 28 -13.92 -15.05 -2.86
N GLU A 29 -12.80 -14.63 -2.31
CA GLU A 29 -11.79 -15.50 -1.74
C GLU A 29 -11.20 -14.92 -0.46
N THR A 30 -10.65 -15.81 0.36
CA THR A 30 -9.90 -15.44 1.54
C THR A 30 -8.46 -15.10 1.14
N VAL A 31 -7.96 -13.96 1.62
CA VAL A 31 -6.60 -13.49 1.34
C VAL A 31 -5.64 -14.18 2.32
N PRO A 32 -4.58 -14.87 1.83
CA PRO A 32 -3.55 -15.42 2.71
C PRO A 32 -2.81 -14.32 3.47
N ARG A 33 -2.57 -14.52 4.76
CA ARG A 33 -1.93 -13.54 5.67
C ARG A 33 -0.78 -14.16 6.43
N ASN A 34 0.24 -13.35 6.70
CA ASN A 34 1.32 -13.66 7.65
C ASN A 34 0.90 -13.35 9.10
N ALA A 35 -0.20 -13.95 9.56
CA ALA A 35 -0.70 -13.81 10.92
C ALA A 35 -1.46 -15.09 11.33
N PRO A 36 -1.57 -15.41 12.62
CA PRO A 36 -2.42 -16.49 13.12
C PRO A 36 -3.89 -16.40 12.64
N SER A 37 -4.58 -17.53 12.58
CA SER A 37 -5.97 -17.67 12.13
C SER A 37 -6.96 -16.84 12.96
N ASP A 38 -6.71 -16.76 14.27
CA ASP A 38 -7.46 -16.03 15.29
C ASP A 38 -7.09 -14.53 15.39
N HIS A 39 -6.20 -14.01 14.54
CA HIS A 39 -5.70 -12.63 14.67
C HIS A 39 -6.79 -11.59 14.36
N TYR A 40 -7.19 -10.82 15.38
CA TYR A 40 -8.34 -9.89 15.35
C TYR A 40 -8.03 -8.50 15.97
N CYS A 41 -6.82 -7.95 15.78
CA CYS A 41 -6.42 -6.76 16.55
C CYS A 41 -7.07 -5.43 16.15
N GLY A 42 -7.48 -5.25 14.88
CA GLY A 42 -8.00 -3.97 14.39
C GLY A 42 -6.92 -2.89 14.12
N TRP A 43 -5.64 -3.14 14.39
CA TRP A 43 -4.56 -2.13 14.30
C TRP A 43 -3.51 -2.38 13.21
N CYS A 44 -3.53 -3.53 12.52
CA CYS A 44 -2.54 -3.96 11.51
C CYS A 44 -2.05 -2.94 10.47
N CYS A 45 -2.79 -1.85 10.17
CA CYS A 45 -2.34 -0.76 9.28
C CYS A 45 -1.42 0.27 9.96
N PHE A 46 -1.44 0.37 11.29
CA PHE A 46 -0.65 1.29 12.09
C PHE A 46 0.47 0.61 12.88
N GLY A 47 0.68 -0.69 12.63
CA GLY A 47 1.49 -1.58 13.46
C GLY A 47 0.62 -2.63 14.12
N CYS A 48 1.14 -3.85 14.25
CA CYS A 48 0.39 -4.91 14.92
C CYS A 48 0.51 -4.72 16.44
N LYS A 49 -0.55 -4.20 17.07
CA LYS A 49 -0.59 -3.99 18.53
C LYS A 49 -0.24 -5.26 19.32
N ASP A 50 -0.62 -6.42 18.81
CA ASP A 50 -0.42 -7.69 19.50
C ASP A 50 0.94 -8.34 19.18
N GLY A 51 1.74 -7.79 18.25
CA GLY A 51 2.98 -8.41 17.77
C GLY A 51 2.79 -9.74 17.02
N ARG A 52 1.55 -10.14 16.73
CA ARG A 52 1.24 -11.46 16.13
C ARG A 52 1.28 -11.47 14.59
N LYS A 53 1.27 -10.30 13.95
CA LYS A 53 1.51 -10.18 12.50
C LYS A 53 2.99 -10.42 12.23
N LYS A 54 3.30 -11.54 11.59
CA LYS A 54 4.66 -12.01 11.25
C LYS A 54 5.29 -11.20 10.12
N GLY A 55 5.38 -9.88 10.31
CA GLY A 55 6.13 -8.96 9.46
C GLY A 55 7.64 -9.06 9.72
N THR A 56 8.43 -8.30 8.96
CA THR A 56 9.91 -8.35 9.06
C THR A 56 10.44 -7.94 10.43
N SER A 57 9.69 -7.13 11.20
CA SER A 57 10.03 -6.79 12.59
C SER A 57 10.00 -7.99 13.54
N GLU A 58 9.14 -8.98 13.26
CA GLU A 58 8.96 -10.18 14.07
C GLU A 58 9.66 -11.40 13.46
N THR A 59 10.39 -11.22 12.35
CA THR A 59 11.11 -12.30 11.66
C THR A 59 12.56 -11.89 11.41
N TRP A 60 12.87 -11.28 10.26
CA TRP A 60 14.25 -11.10 9.81
C TRP A 60 15.06 -10.13 10.66
N LEU A 61 14.42 -9.13 11.26
CA LEU A 61 15.10 -8.22 12.20
C LEU A 61 15.40 -8.89 13.53
N VAL A 62 14.55 -9.83 13.98
CA VAL A 62 14.83 -10.66 15.15
C VAL A 62 16.02 -11.58 14.84
N ASP A 63 15.99 -12.28 13.70
CA ASP A 63 17.08 -13.15 13.25
C ASP A 63 18.43 -12.38 13.19
N LEU A 64 18.42 -11.14 12.69
CA LEU A 64 19.61 -10.28 12.65
C LEU A 64 20.19 -10.04 14.05
N VAL A 65 19.35 -9.62 15.00
CA VAL A 65 19.77 -9.29 16.36
C VAL A 65 20.24 -10.55 17.11
N GLU A 66 19.48 -11.64 17.01
CA GLU A 66 19.81 -12.92 17.64
C GLU A 66 21.11 -13.53 17.10
N SER A 67 21.46 -13.24 15.83
CA SER A 67 22.71 -13.71 15.25
C SER A 67 23.96 -13.08 15.89
N GLY A 68 23.83 -11.94 16.57
CA GLY A 68 24.95 -11.17 17.11
C GLY A 68 25.85 -10.50 16.06
N ASN A 69 25.52 -10.63 14.77
CA ASN A 69 26.35 -10.13 13.66
C ASN A 69 25.92 -8.75 13.12
N GLY A 70 24.97 -8.08 13.78
CA GLY A 70 24.48 -6.79 13.33
C GLY A 70 23.85 -5.97 14.45
N ALA A 71 23.62 -4.70 14.14
CA ALA A 71 23.00 -3.74 15.04
C ALA A 71 21.89 -2.97 14.32
N ILE A 72 20.84 -2.60 15.07
CA ILE A 72 19.77 -1.73 14.59
C ILE A 72 19.91 -0.40 15.32
N LEU A 73 20.08 0.68 14.57
CA LEU A 73 20.15 2.04 15.11
C LEU A 73 18.83 2.76 14.82
N PRO A 74 17.86 2.77 15.76
CA PRO A 74 16.61 3.50 15.57
C PRO A 74 16.86 5.02 15.65
N ALA A 75 15.85 5.80 15.22
CA ALA A 75 15.89 7.27 15.23
C ALA A 75 17.10 7.90 14.49
N CYS A 76 17.61 7.19 13.48
CA CYS A 76 18.69 7.64 12.61
C CYS A 76 18.15 7.95 11.21
N GLU A 77 18.45 9.13 10.68
CA GLU A 77 18.08 9.58 9.34
C GLU A 77 19.28 9.46 8.39
N ALA A 78 19.20 8.62 7.37
CA ALA A 78 20.25 8.56 6.34
C ALA A 78 20.27 9.86 5.51
N LEU A 79 21.38 10.59 5.56
CA LEU A 79 21.54 11.88 4.88
C LEU A 79 22.02 11.70 3.44
N ARG A 80 23.05 10.88 3.26
CA ARG A 80 23.66 10.54 1.97
C ARG A 80 24.51 9.27 2.05
N VAL A 81 24.60 8.57 0.95
CA VAL A 81 25.65 7.57 0.69
C VAL A 81 26.96 8.31 0.44
N ILE A 82 28.03 7.85 1.07
CA ILE A 82 29.38 8.36 0.86
C ILE A 82 30.01 7.53 -0.25
N THR A 83 30.61 8.20 -1.21
CA THR A 83 31.24 7.57 -2.37
C THR A 83 32.68 8.01 -2.54
N ASP A 84 33.52 7.09 -2.99
CA ASP A 84 34.89 7.36 -3.45
C ASP A 84 34.97 7.24 -4.98
N GLU A 85 35.71 8.14 -5.61
CA GLU A 85 35.96 8.18 -7.06
C GLU A 85 37.46 8.15 -7.40
N SER A 86 38.33 7.93 -6.40
CA SER A 86 39.81 7.94 -6.53
C SER A 86 40.34 7.03 -7.65
N ASN A 87 39.67 5.91 -7.91
CA ASN A 87 40.09 4.89 -8.90
C ASN A 87 39.37 5.00 -10.25
N GLY A 88 38.78 6.17 -10.57
CA GLY A 88 38.10 6.41 -11.86
C GLY A 88 36.72 5.75 -12.01
N LYS A 89 36.29 4.97 -11.02
CA LYS A 89 34.92 4.43 -10.90
C LYS A 89 34.37 4.76 -9.53
N LYS A 90 33.12 5.23 -9.49
CA LYS A 90 32.44 5.63 -8.26
C LYS A 90 32.04 4.40 -7.47
N ARG A 91 32.41 4.34 -6.20
CA ARG A 91 32.14 3.23 -5.28
C ARG A 91 31.50 3.74 -4.00
N ALA A 92 30.49 3.05 -3.48
CA ALA A 92 29.96 3.32 -2.15
C ALA A 92 30.92 2.83 -1.06
N ILE A 93 31.21 3.70 -0.09
CA ILE A 93 32.12 3.42 1.02
C ILE A 93 31.48 3.58 2.40
N GLY A 94 30.18 3.94 2.45
CA GLY A 94 29.49 4.13 3.72
C GLY A 94 28.27 5.03 3.60
N VAL A 95 27.71 5.39 4.75
CA VAL A 95 26.53 6.27 4.88
C VAL A 95 26.78 7.30 5.97
N ALA A 96 26.48 8.56 5.68
CA ALA A 96 26.33 9.59 6.69
C ALA A 96 24.86 9.63 7.16
N PHE A 97 24.65 9.65 8.46
CA PHE A 97 23.32 9.68 9.07
C PHE A 97 23.24 10.71 10.19
N ALA A 98 22.07 11.29 10.41
CA ALA A 98 21.79 12.16 11.54
C ALA A 98 21.06 11.41 12.65
N PHE A 99 21.34 11.76 13.89
CA PHE A 99 20.63 11.30 15.08
C PHE A 99 20.51 12.46 16.08
N TYR A 100 19.61 12.33 17.05
CA TYR A 100 19.37 13.36 18.06
C TYR A 100 19.89 12.91 19.42
N THR A 101 20.70 13.76 20.05
CA THR A 101 21.13 13.65 21.43
C THR A 101 20.43 14.74 22.27
N PRO A 102 20.49 14.68 23.61
CA PRO A 102 20.02 15.77 24.46
C PRO A 102 20.68 17.12 24.16
N PHE A 103 21.83 17.14 23.48
CA PHE A 103 22.60 18.33 23.13
C PHE A 103 22.33 18.85 21.71
N GLY A 104 21.52 18.13 20.92
CA GLY A 104 21.11 18.56 19.59
C GLY A 104 21.24 17.47 18.54
N ARG A 105 21.22 17.87 17.27
CA ARG A 105 21.37 16.98 16.13
C ARG A 105 22.86 16.73 15.87
N GLU A 106 23.25 15.48 15.85
CA GLU A 106 24.61 15.03 15.54
C GLU A 106 24.64 14.24 14.22
N ILE A 107 25.82 14.11 13.62
CA ILE A 107 26.04 13.38 12.38
C ILE A 107 27.06 12.28 12.63
N GLY A 108 26.66 11.05 12.34
CA GLY A 108 27.53 9.88 12.34
C GLY A 108 27.87 9.44 10.92
N ILE A 109 28.95 8.68 10.80
CA ILE A 109 29.34 7.99 9.57
C ILE A 109 29.56 6.52 9.91
N VAL A 110 28.97 5.64 9.11
CA VAL A 110 29.30 4.21 9.11
C VAL A 110 29.95 3.88 7.78
N GLU A 111 31.15 3.33 7.83
CA GLU A 111 31.86 2.81 6.67
C GLU A 111 31.36 1.41 6.33
N SER A 112 31.35 1.06 5.05
CA SER A 112 30.88 -0.24 4.59
C SER A 112 31.51 -0.64 3.26
N ASP A 113 31.80 -1.92 3.10
CA ASP A 113 32.19 -2.48 1.81
C ASP A 113 31.06 -2.49 0.77
N VAL A 114 29.83 -2.67 1.24
CA VAL A 114 28.61 -2.68 0.44
C VAL A 114 27.55 -1.91 1.21
N THR A 115 26.85 -1.01 0.52
CA THR A 115 25.73 -0.24 1.05
C THR A 115 24.43 -0.71 0.38
N VAL A 116 23.39 -0.95 1.16
CA VAL A 116 22.05 -1.25 0.65
C VAL A 116 21.09 -0.14 1.09
N ALA A 117 20.43 0.51 0.13
CA ALA A 117 19.37 1.47 0.41
C ALA A 117 18.00 0.78 0.32
N ALA A 118 17.19 0.97 1.37
CA ALA A 118 15.85 0.40 1.50
C ALA A 118 14.87 1.42 2.13
N ALA A 119 14.93 2.68 1.68
CA ALA A 119 14.11 3.77 2.20
C ALA A 119 12.72 3.86 1.54
N GLY A 120 12.36 2.89 0.70
CA GLY A 120 11.07 2.81 0.03
C GLY A 120 10.98 3.67 -1.24
N ALA A 121 9.92 3.44 -2.02
CA ALA A 121 9.77 4.08 -3.33
C ALA A 121 9.75 5.61 -3.32
N ILE A 122 9.42 6.26 -2.20
CA ILE A 122 9.46 7.72 -2.11
C ILE A 122 10.85 8.22 -1.70
N CYS A 123 11.41 7.69 -0.62
CA CYS A 123 12.60 8.27 -0.01
C CYS A 123 13.91 7.75 -0.62
N THR A 124 13.95 6.53 -1.15
CA THR A 124 15.14 5.99 -1.84
C THR A 124 15.60 6.90 -2.99
N PRO A 125 14.77 7.28 -3.98
CA PRO A 125 15.24 8.17 -5.04
C PRO A 125 15.69 9.55 -4.54
N ALA A 126 15.12 10.05 -3.45
CA ALA A 126 15.55 11.31 -2.85
C ALA A 126 16.93 11.19 -2.19
N LEU A 127 17.15 10.12 -1.41
CA LEU A 127 18.45 9.81 -0.81
C LEU A 127 19.55 9.68 -1.88
N LEU A 128 19.27 8.95 -2.96
CA LEU A 128 20.23 8.76 -4.06
C LEU A 128 20.60 10.10 -4.74
N LYS A 129 19.61 10.97 -5.00
CA LYS A 129 19.86 12.30 -5.57
C LYS A 129 20.67 13.19 -4.63
N ARG A 130 20.36 13.20 -3.33
CA ARG A 130 21.16 13.91 -2.31
C ARG A 130 22.58 13.37 -2.20
N SER A 131 22.78 12.09 -2.52
CA SER A 131 24.09 11.44 -2.60
C SER A 131 24.85 11.75 -3.90
N GLY A 132 24.30 12.60 -4.76
CA GLY A 132 24.98 13.12 -5.95
C GLY A 132 24.81 12.27 -7.22
N LEU A 133 23.99 11.22 -7.19
CA LEU A 133 23.73 10.38 -8.36
C LEU A 133 22.96 11.16 -9.44
N LYS A 134 23.24 10.86 -10.70
CA LYS A 134 22.76 11.62 -11.88
C LYS A 134 21.87 10.81 -12.80
N ASN A 135 21.62 9.53 -12.50
CA ASN A 135 20.92 8.64 -13.40
C ASN A 135 19.50 9.20 -13.63
N PRO A 136 19.12 9.52 -14.89
CA PRO A 136 17.86 10.19 -15.19
C PRO A 136 16.64 9.32 -14.90
N ASN A 137 16.81 8.02 -14.62
CA ASN A 137 15.75 7.09 -14.24
C ASN A 137 15.45 7.10 -12.74
N ILE A 138 16.33 7.66 -11.90
CA ILE A 138 16.09 7.77 -10.45
C ILE A 138 14.93 8.73 -10.18
N GLY A 139 13.89 8.21 -9.53
CA GLY A 139 12.64 8.87 -9.23
C GLY A 139 11.65 8.89 -10.39
N LYS A 140 11.84 8.15 -11.49
CA LYS A 140 10.81 8.00 -12.55
C LYS A 140 10.11 6.65 -12.41
N ASN A 141 8.99 6.46 -13.10
CA ASN A 141 8.24 5.20 -13.10
C ASN A 141 7.60 4.89 -11.74
N LEU A 142 7.21 5.93 -11.01
CA LEU A 142 6.48 5.77 -9.76
C LEU A 142 5.07 5.25 -10.07
N HIS A 143 4.74 4.08 -9.55
CA HIS A 143 3.38 3.56 -9.48
C HIS A 143 2.85 3.71 -8.04
N ILE A 144 1.55 3.94 -7.90
CA ILE A 144 0.94 4.27 -6.60
C ILE A 144 -0.21 3.36 -6.19
N HIS A 145 -0.63 2.41 -7.05
CA HIS A 145 -1.86 1.62 -6.87
C HIS A 145 -3.04 2.53 -6.48
N PRO A 146 -3.59 3.30 -7.43
CA PRO A 146 -4.65 4.25 -7.14
C PRO A 146 -5.90 3.49 -6.67
N VAL A 147 -6.59 4.09 -5.71
CA VAL A 147 -7.75 3.51 -5.04
C VAL A 147 -8.91 4.50 -5.02
N VAL A 148 -10.10 3.99 -5.32
CA VAL A 148 -11.39 4.64 -5.07
C VAL A 148 -12.23 3.76 -4.17
N MET A 149 -13.13 4.36 -3.39
CA MET A 149 -13.90 3.63 -2.39
C MET A 149 -15.38 3.99 -2.45
N ALA A 150 -16.19 3.17 -1.79
CA ALA A 150 -17.52 3.56 -1.35
C ALA A 150 -17.71 3.10 0.09
N TRP A 151 -18.74 3.63 0.74
CA TRP A 151 -19.10 3.32 2.11
C TRP A 151 -20.56 2.91 2.19
N GLY A 152 -20.88 2.06 3.17
CA GLY A 152 -22.23 1.62 3.47
C GLY A 152 -22.50 1.60 4.97
N TYR A 153 -23.64 2.13 5.40
CA TYR A 153 -24.06 2.16 6.80
C TYR A 153 -24.98 0.99 7.13
N PHE A 154 -24.70 0.30 8.24
CA PHE A 154 -25.43 -0.87 8.73
C PHE A 154 -25.79 -0.67 10.21
N PRO A 155 -26.96 -0.09 10.53
CA PRO A 155 -27.31 0.22 11.91
C PRO A 155 -27.30 -1.03 12.80
N ASP A 156 -27.20 -0.80 14.10
CA ASP A 156 -27.47 -1.84 15.06
C ASP A 156 -28.93 -2.27 14.97
N SER A 157 -29.16 -3.56 15.12
CA SER A 157 -30.50 -4.14 15.21
C SER A 157 -30.62 -4.87 16.55
N PRO A 158 -31.74 -4.72 17.26
CA PRO A 158 -31.96 -5.38 18.54
C PRO A 158 -32.23 -6.89 18.39
N SER A 159 -32.43 -7.39 17.17
CA SER A 159 -32.62 -8.83 16.95
C SER A 159 -31.28 -9.57 17.08
N PRO A 160 -31.21 -10.65 17.88
CA PRO A 160 -29.99 -11.45 18.04
C PRO A 160 -29.54 -12.11 16.73
N ASP A 161 -30.46 -12.35 15.80
CA ASP A 161 -30.18 -12.94 14.49
C ASP A 161 -29.95 -11.89 13.39
N ALA A 162 -29.81 -10.62 13.77
CA ALA A 162 -29.65 -9.55 12.80
C ALA A 162 -28.29 -9.57 12.11
N TRP A 163 -28.33 -9.29 10.81
CA TRP A 163 -27.14 -9.08 10.01
C TRP A 163 -26.86 -7.59 9.76
N PRO A 164 -25.59 -7.14 9.88
CA PRO A 164 -24.46 -7.81 10.52
C PRO A 164 -24.57 -7.77 12.05
N ALA A 165 -23.98 -8.76 12.72
CA ALA A 165 -24.06 -8.94 14.18
C ALA A 165 -23.72 -7.65 14.97
N ALA A 166 -24.46 -7.42 16.05
CA ALA A 166 -24.48 -6.14 16.77
C ALA A 166 -23.17 -5.82 17.52
N GLU A 167 -22.33 -6.81 17.78
CA GLU A 167 -21.02 -6.67 18.44
C GLU A 167 -19.90 -6.29 17.46
N LYS A 168 -20.05 -6.57 16.15
CA LYS A 168 -19.01 -6.30 15.16
C LYS A 168 -18.84 -4.80 14.91
N ARG A 169 -17.59 -4.33 14.86
CA ARG A 169 -17.25 -2.92 14.62
C ARG A 169 -16.33 -2.76 13.43
N SER A 170 -16.46 -1.65 12.70
CA SER A 170 -15.69 -1.33 11.49
C SER A 170 -14.18 -1.16 11.72
N TYR A 171 -13.75 -0.92 12.95
CA TYR A 171 -12.36 -0.71 13.35
C TYR A 171 -11.70 -1.93 14.00
N GLU A 172 -12.38 -3.08 14.02
CA GLU A 172 -11.88 -4.31 14.63
C GLU A 172 -11.58 -5.39 13.58
N GLY A 173 -10.73 -6.34 13.96
CA GLY A 173 -10.42 -7.52 13.16
C GLY A 173 -9.18 -7.43 12.28
N GLY A 174 -8.99 -8.46 11.46
CA GLY A 174 -7.87 -8.53 10.53
C GLY A 174 -8.01 -7.55 9.36
N ILE A 175 -6.90 -6.91 8.98
CA ILE A 175 -6.84 -6.13 7.73
C ILE A 175 -6.84 -7.09 6.53
N ILE A 176 -7.69 -6.79 5.53
CA ILE A 176 -7.76 -7.46 4.21
C ILE A 176 -7.73 -8.99 4.37
N THR A 177 -8.81 -9.56 4.90
CA THR A 177 -9.03 -11.03 4.94
C THR A 177 -9.83 -11.50 3.74
N THR A 178 -10.51 -10.60 3.04
CA THR A 178 -11.40 -10.91 1.92
C THR A 178 -11.05 -10.08 0.70
N MET A 179 -11.11 -10.70 -0.48
CA MET A 179 -10.94 -10.03 -1.75
C MET A 179 -11.90 -10.59 -2.81
N SER A 180 -12.30 -9.73 -3.74
CA SER A 180 -12.93 -10.13 -4.99
C SER A 180 -12.07 -9.72 -6.18
N ARG A 181 -11.95 -10.63 -7.17
CA ARG A 181 -11.20 -10.44 -8.41
C ARG A 181 -12.10 -10.24 -9.63
N ILE A 182 -13.39 -9.95 -9.43
CA ILE A 182 -14.42 -9.90 -10.48
C ILE A 182 -14.04 -9.07 -11.70
N ILE A 183 -13.20 -8.05 -11.53
CA ILE A 183 -12.76 -7.13 -12.59
C ILE A 183 -11.23 -6.94 -12.60
N ALA A 184 -10.48 -7.91 -12.08
CA ALA A 184 -9.02 -7.83 -12.01
C ALA A 184 -8.36 -8.16 -13.37
N ASN A 185 -9.05 -8.93 -14.22
CA ASN A 185 -8.59 -9.33 -15.57
C ASN A 185 -7.20 -10.01 -15.59
N PHE A 186 -6.85 -10.76 -14.54
CA PHE A 186 -5.52 -11.39 -14.41
C PHE A 186 -5.20 -12.38 -15.55
N GLU A 187 -6.20 -13.12 -16.03
CA GLU A 187 -6.04 -14.11 -17.11
C GLU A 187 -6.01 -13.49 -18.52
N THR A 188 -6.28 -12.19 -18.65
CA THR A 188 -6.34 -11.51 -19.95
C THR A 188 -5.30 -10.39 -20.04
N SER A 189 -5.71 -9.15 -19.81
CA SER A 189 -4.81 -7.99 -19.93
C SER A 189 -3.82 -7.90 -18.75
N GLY A 190 -4.13 -8.51 -17.62
CA GLY A 190 -3.45 -8.29 -16.34
C GLY A 190 -3.73 -6.91 -15.73
N TYR A 191 -4.59 -6.09 -16.35
CA TYR A 191 -4.96 -4.74 -15.91
C TYR A 191 -6.45 -4.66 -15.62
N GLY A 192 -6.77 -4.29 -14.38
CA GLY A 192 -8.12 -4.23 -13.84
C GLY A 192 -8.07 -3.74 -12.40
N THR A 193 -9.12 -4.03 -11.62
CA THR A 193 -9.13 -3.74 -10.20
C THR A 193 -9.41 -4.96 -9.33
N VAL A 194 -8.76 -5.00 -8.18
CA VAL A 194 -9.15 -5.90 -7.09
C VAL A 194 -10.02 -5.13 -6.12
N ILE A 195 -11.03 -5.81 -5.56
CA ILE A 195 -11.93 -5.25 -4.55
C ILE A 195 -11.53 -5.82 -3.20
N GLN A 196 -11.20 -4.94 -2.26
CA GLN A 196 -10.75 -5.29 -0.91
C GLN A 196 -11.33 -4.28 0.09
N THR A 197 -11.05 -4.45 1.37
CA THR A 197 -11.53 -3.54 2.42
C THR A 197 -10.37 -2.85 3.13
N PRO A 198 -10.46 -1.54 3.40
CA PRO A 198 -9.47 -0.86 4.22
C PRO A 198 -9.74 -1.15 5.69
N MET A 199 -8.83 -0.69 6.53
CA MET A 199 -9.06 -0.58 7.96
C MET A 199 -8.92 0.87 8.36
N LEU A 200 -10.04 1.47 8.76
CA LEU A 200 -10.13 2.89 9.05
C LEU A 200 -10.38 3.09 10.55
N HIS A 201 -9.47 3.81 11.19
CA HIS A 201 -9.70 4.35 12.54
C HIS A 201 -10.38 5.72 12.43
N PRO A 202 -10.93 6.27 13.52
CA PRO A 202 -11.71 7.51 13.48
C PRO A 202 -11.01 8.67 12.73
N GLY A 203 -9.69 8.83 12.89
CA GLY A 203 -8.93 9.87 12.21
C GLY A 203 -8.82 9.70 10.69
N LEU A 204 -8.57 8.47 10.19
CA LEU A 204 -8.58 8.22 8.74
C LEU A 204 -10.00 8.30 8.17
N PHE A 205 -10.99 7.79 8.91
CA PHE A 205 -12.39 7.91 8.51
C PHE A 205 -12.79 9.38 8.35
N SER A 206 -12.46 10.26 9.30
CA SER A 206 -12.83 11.68 9.21
C SER A 206 -12.18 12.40 8.02
N VAL A 207 -10.95 12.00 7.63
CA VAL A 207 -10.26 12.58 6.47
C VAL A 207 -10.85 12.11 5.15
N LEU A 208 -11.33 10.86 5.09
CA LEU A 208 -11.87 10.26 3.88
C LEU A 208 -13.35 10.59 3.64
N MET A 209 -14.12 10.84 4.70
CA MET A 209 -15.51 11.21 4.54
C MET A 209 -15.64 12.62 3.92
N PRO A 210 -16.54 12.80 2.93
CA PRO A 210 -16.72 14.09 2.30
C PRO A 210 -17.26 15.11 3.31
N TRP A 211 -16.65 16.28 3.35
CA TRP A 211 -17.12 17.39 4.16
C TRP A 211 -18.25 18.14 3.46
N ILE A 212 -19.46 18.09 4.05
CA ILE A 212 -20.64 18.84 3.58
C ILE A 212 -21.00 19.97 4.54
N SER A 213 -21.05 19.67 5.84
CA SER A 213 -21.28 20.64 6.91
C SER A 213 -20.83 20.05 8.25
N GLY A 214 -20.71 20.88 9.28
CA GLY A 214 -20.38 20.40 10.63
C GLY A 214 -21.40 19.39 11.17
N THR A 215 -22.70 19.61 10.92
CA THR A 215 -23.78 18.69 11.33
C THR A 215 -23.70 17.36 10.57
N ASP A 216 -23.49 17.41 9.25
CA ASP A 216 -23.35 16.20 8.43
C ASP A 216 -22.13 15.37 8.86
N MET A 217 -20.98 16.01 9.06
CA MET A 217 -19.78 15.34 9.53
C MET A 217 -20.01 14.72 10.92
N LYS A 218 -20.64 15.44 11.86
CA LYS A 218 -21.00 14.89 13.17
C LYS A 218 -21.89 13.64 13.03
N ASN A 219 -22.88 13.68 12.14
CA ASN A 219 -23.77 12.55 11.87
C ASN A 219 -23.02 11.35 11.26
N ARG A 220 -22.03 11.58 10.40
CA ARG A 220 -21.17 10.51 9.87
C ARG A 220 -20.28 9.92 10.94
N MET A 221 -19.70 10.76 11.81
CA MET A 221 -18.82 10.32 12.89
C MET A 221 -19.56 9.46 13.92
N VAL A 222 -20.83 9.76 14.26
CA VAL A 222 -21.60 8.88 15.17
C VAL A 222 -21.94 7.53 14.54
N LYS A 223 -21.97 7.43 13.20
CA LYS A 223 -22.20 6.20 12.45
C LYS A 223 -20.91 5.40 12.18
N PHE A 224 -19.74 5.94 12.52
CA PHE A 224 -18.42 5.40 12.15
C PHE A 224 -18.26 3.90 12.40
N SER A 225 -18.57 3.46 13.62
CA SER A 225 -18.38 2.09 14.09
C SER A 225 -19.20 1.06 13.32
N ARG A 226 -20.24 1.52 12.61
CA ARG A 226 -21.20 0.74 11.85
C ARG A 226 -21.22 1.10 10.36
N THR A 227 -20.16 1.75 9.89
CA THR A 227 -19.99 2.10 8.48
C THR A 227 -18.87 1.28 7.87
N ALA A 228 -19.22 0.43 6.90
CA ALA A 228 -18.26 -0.36 6.16
C ALA A 228 -17.67 0.44 5.02
N HIS A 229 -16.39 0.19 4.74
CA HIS A 229 -15.70 0.71 3.56
C HIS A 229 -15.19 -0.44 2.73
N ILE A 230 -15.36 -0.31 1.42
CA ILE A 230 -14.82 -1.25 0.44
C ILE A 230 -14.17 -0.39 -0.65
N PHE A 231 -13.03 -0.85 -1.15
CA PHE A 231 -12.26 -0.14 -2.13
C PHE A 231 -11.99 -0.97 -3.38
N ALA A 232 -11.90 -0.28 -4.51
CA ALA A 232 -11.37 -0.80 -5.76
C ALA A 232 -9.94 -0.28 -5.95
N LEU A 233 -8.99 -1.18 -6.08
CA LEU A 233 -7.57 -0.89 -6.29
C LEU A 233 -7.19 -1.27 -7.71
N ALA A 234 -6.72 -0.29 -8.49
CA ALA A 234 -6.26 -0.56 -9.84
C ALA A 234 -4.78 -0.95 -9.88
N ARG A 235 -4.46 -1.90 -10.76
CA ARG A 235 -3.09 -2.02 -11.28
C ARG A 235 -2.87 -0.89 -12.27
N ASP A 236 -2.11 0.12 -11.89
CA ASP A 236 -1.94 1.31 -12.71
C ASP A 236 -0.95 1.12 -13.88
N LYS A 237 -1.36 1.60 -15.05
CA LYS A 237 -0.47 1.90 -16.19
C LYS A 237 0.11 3.29 -16.09
N GLY A 238 -0.67 4.22 -15.53
CA GLY A 238 -0.25 5.55 -15.16
C GLY A 238 1.00 5.50 -14.30
N SER A 239 1.85 6.50 -14.46
CA SER A 239 3.10 6.57 -13.72
C SER A 239 3.42 8.02 -13.35
N GLY A 240 4.30 8.13 -12.37
CA GLY A 240 4.70 9.37 -11.76
C GLY A 240 6.21 9.56 -11.70
N LYS A 241 6.57 10.67 -11.09
CA LYS A 241 7.94 11.09 -10.83
C LYS A 241 8.08 11.67 -9.42
N ILE A 242 9.18 11.34 -8.77
CA ILE A 242 9.65 11.91 -7.51
C ILE A 242 10.86 12.78 -7.80
N THR A 243 10.75 14.07 -7.51
CA THR A 243 11.87 15.01 -7.62
C THR A 243 12.51 15.26 -6.25
N SER A 244 11.69 15.30 -5.20
CA SER A 244 12.07 15.30 -3.79
C SER A 244 11.01 14.53 -2.98
N GLU A 245 11.28 14.27 -1.70
CA GLU A 245 10.33 13.60 -0.79
C GLU A 245 8.96 14.32 -0.70
N THR A 246 8.95 15.63 -0.95
CA THR A 246 7.76 16.49 -0.91
C THR A 246 7.20 16.86 -2.28
N ASN A 247 7.88 16.48 -3.37
CA ASN A 247 7.48 16.85 -4.73
C ASN A 247 7.34 15.60 -5.60
N ILE A 248 6.09 15.15 -5.65
CA ILE A 248 5.63 13.96 -6.35
C ILE A 248 4.62 14.41 -7.41
N SER A 249 4.82 13.98 -8.65
CA SER A 249 3.82 14.08 -9.71
C SER A 249 3.36 12.68 -10.12
N TYR A 250 2.09 12.55 -10.45
CA TYR A 250 1.51 11.30 -10.93
C TYR A 250 0.45 11.60 -11.98
N LYS A 251 0.45 10.86 -13.08
CA LYS A 251 -0.56 10.95 -14.12
C LYS A 251 -1.32 9.63 -14.18
N LEU A 252 -2.61 9.69 -13.83
CA LEU A 252 -3.55 8.58 -14.02
C LEU A 252 -3.82 8.43 -15.52
N GLU A 253 -3.69 7.22 -16.06
CA GLU A 253 -4.08 6.91 -17.44
C GLU A 253 -5.59 6.74 -17.57
N ASP A 254 -6.13 6.99 -18.76
CA ASP A 254 -7.58 6.88 -19.01
C ASP A 254 -8.10 5.47 -18.72
N SER A 255 -7.30 4.45 -19.05
CA SER A 255 -7.64 3.05 -18.74
C SER A 255 -7.63 2.75 -17.24
N ASP A 256 -6.81 3.45 -16.45
CA ASP A 256 -6.81 3.28 -14.99
C ASP A 256 -8.09 3.86 -14.40
N GLN A 257 -8.49 5.04 -14.88
CA GLN A 257 -9.76 5.65 -14.47
C GLN A 257 -10.95 4.76 -14.84
N GLU A 258 -10.98 4.22 -16.06
CA GLU A 258 -12.06 3.33 -16.49
C GLU A 258 -12.15 2.09 -15.57
N ASN A 259 -11.01 1.50 -15.23
CA ASN A 259 -10.95 0.37 -14.30
C ASN A 259 -11.44 0.75 -12.90
N LEU A 260 -11.02 1.91 -12.37
CA LEU A 260 -11.48 2.41 -11.07
C LEU A 260 -12.99 2.70 -11.08
N SER A 261 -13.53 3.29 -12.14
CA SER A 261 -14.97 3.52 -12.30
C SER A 261 -15.77 2.21 -12.30
N LYS A 262 -15.31 1.19 -13.04
CA LYS A 262 -15.91 -0.15 -13.01
C LYS A 262 -15.85 -0.77 -11.61
N GLY A 263 -14.73 -0.57 -10.90
CA GLY A 263 -14.62 -1.04 -9.52
C GLY A 263 -15.55 -0.32 -8.55
N LEU A 264 -15.65 1.00 -8.63
CA LEU A 264 -16.54 1.77 -7.79
C LEU A 264 -18.02 1.38 -7.99
N GLU A 265 -18.41 1.12 -9.24
CA GLU A 265 -19.73 0.57 -9.58
C GLU A 265 -20.01 -0.76 -8.86
N LYS A 266 -19.08 -1.73 -8.97
CA LYS A 266 -19.22 -3.02 -8.29
C LYS A 266 -19.25 -2.87 -6.76
N VAL A 267 -18.42 -2.01 -6.21
CA VAL A 267 -18.34 -1.76 -4.77
C VAL A 267 -19.69 -1.27 -4.22
N MET A 268 -20.34 -0.30 -4.86
CA MET A 268 -21.65 0.20 -4.42
C MET A 268 -22.72 -0.90 -4.45
N ARG A 269 -22.71 -1.76 -5.49
CA ARG A 269 -23.61 -2.91 -5.56
C ARG A 269 -23.35 -3.94 -4.47
N ILE A 270 -22.09 -4.24 -4.19
CA ILE A 270 -21.69 -5.16 -3.11
C ILE A 270 -22.23 -4.65 -1.76
N LEU A 271 -22.07 -3.36 -1.46
CA LEU A 271 -22.58 -2.77 -0.22
C LEU A 271 -24.10 -2.87 -0.11
N ALA A 272 -24.82 -2.55 -1.20
CA ALA A 272 -26.29 -2.66 -1.23
C ALA A 272 -26.75 -4.11 -1.08
N ALA A 273 -26.15 -5.05 -1.81
CA ALA A 273 -26.47 -6.47 -1.75
C ALA A 273 -26.13 -7.08 -0.38
N ALA A 274 -25.14 -6.55 0.33
CA ALA A 274 -24.82 -6.94 1.71
C ALA A 274 -25.84 -6.41 2.74
N GLY A 275 -26.76 -5.52 2.35
CA GLY A 275 -27.84 -5.01 3.20
C GLY A 275 -27.61 -3.61 3.78
N ALA A 276 -26.74 -2.79 3.18
CA ALA A 276 -26.54 -1.41 3.64
C ALA A 276 -27.85 -0.61 3.61
N GLU A 277 -28.10 0.22 4.62
CA GLU A 277 -29.24 1.14 4.63
C GLU A 277 -28.96 2.41 3.85
N GLU A 278 -27.74 2.92 3.97
CA GLU A 278 -27.26 4.07 3.24
C GLU A 278 -25.96 3.68 2.53
N ILE A 279 -25.79 4.15 1.30
CA ILE A 279 -24.51 4.05 0.58
C ILE A 279 -24.11 5.41 0.03
N GLY A 280 -22.80 5.58 -0.17
CA GLY A 280 -22.24 6.72 -0.87
C GLY A 280 -20.77 6.53 -1.19
N THR A 281 -20.18 7.54 -1.84
CA THR A 281 -18.76 7.56 -2.21
C THR A 281 -18.03 8.65 -1.42
N GLN A 282 -16.72 8.76 -1.61
CA GLN A 282 -15.89 9.84 -1.06
C GLN A 282 -15.87 11.08 -1.97
N HIS A 283 -16.71 11.12 -3.00
CA HIS A 283 -16.85 12.31 -3.84
C HIS A 283 -17.29 13.53 -3.00
N THR A 284 -16.72 14.70 -3.28
CA THR A 284 -16.89 15.95 -2.51
C THR A 284 -18.34 16.43 -2.39
N ARG A 285 -19.21 16.05 -3.34
CA ARG A 285 -20.67 16.31 -3.25
C ARG A 285 -21.38 15.53 -2.14
N GLY A 286 -20.74 14.50 -1.57
CA GLY A 286 -21.23 13.76 -0.41
C GLY A 286 -22.63 13.16 -0.54
N ARG A 287 -23.05 12.81 -1.77
CA ARG A 287 -24.38 12.24 -2.02
C ARG A 287 -24.54 10.91 -1.27
N VAL A 288 -25.77 10.70 -0.80
CA VAL A 288 -26.18 9.50 -0.06
C VAL A 288 -27.42 8.93 -0.71
N LEU A 289 -27.44 7.62 -0.92
CA LEU A 289 -28.63 6.87 -1.32
C LEU A 289 -29.14 6.06 -0.13
N LYS A 290 -30.43 6.17 0.18
CA LYS A 290 -31.11 5.30 1.14
C LYS A 290 -31.61 4.04 0.43
N VAL A 291 -30.84 2.96 0.49
CA VAL A 291 -31.00 1.77 -0.36
C VAL A 291 -32.40 1.18 -0.25
N LYS A 292 -32.93 1.01 0.97
CA LYS A 292 -34.26 0.38 1.20
C LYS A 292 -35.44 1.26 0.77
N GLN A 293 -35.22 2.56 0.54
CA GLN A 293 -36.27 3.53 0.20
C GLN A 293 -36.23 3.93 -1.27
N ALA A 294 -35.12 3.66 -1.97
CA ALA A 294 -34.94 4.01 -3.36
C ALA A 294 -35.67 3.03 -4.27
N SER A 295 -36.21 3.54 -5.37
CA SER A 295 -36.64 2.66 -6.47
C SER A 295 -35.42 2.05 -7.17
N GLU A 296 -35.65 0.98 -7.94
CA GLU A 296 -34.60 0.37 -8.77
C GLU A 296 -34.00 1.39 -9.75
N GLU A 297 -34.83 2.23 -10.37
CA GLU A 297 -34.36 3.30 -11.27
C GLU A 297 -33.48 4.32 -10.55
N GLU A 298 -33.87 4.73 -9.33
CA GLU A 298 -33.09 5.65 -8.52
C GLU A 298 -31.74 5.05 -8.12
N PHE A 299 -31.72 3.77 -7.76
CA PHE A 299 -30.50 3.03 -7.44
C PHE A 299 -29.56 2.96 -8.64
N GLU A 300 -30.05 2.54 -9.80
CA GLU A 300 -29.28 2.44 -11.03
C GLU A 300 -28.72 3.79 -11.47
N ARG A 301 -29.55 4.84 -11.39
CA ARG A 301 -29.11 6.22 -11.68
C ARG A 301 -28.01 6.66 -10.72
N PHE A 302 -28.17 6.44 -9.42
CA PHE A 302 -27.17 6.80 -8.42
C PHE A 302 -25.83 6.08 -8.67
N VAL A 303 -25.86 4.76 -8.85
CA VAL A 303 -24.66 3.94 -9.10
C VAL A 303 -23.94 4.41 -10.37
N LYS A 304 -24.68 4.64 -11.47
CA LYS A 304 -24.12 5.12 -12.74
C LYS A 304 -23.50 6.51 -12.61
N GLU A 305 -24.22 7.44 -11.98
CA GLU A 305 -23.75 8.83 -11.84
C GLU A 305 -22.54 8.94 -10.93
N GLU A 306 -22.49 8.19 -9.82
CA GLU A 306 -21.37 8.23 -8.88
C GLU A 306 -20.13 7.50 -9.39
N SER A 307 -20.28 6.38 -10.11
CA SER A 307 -19.15 5.61 -10.63
C SER A 307 -18.47 6.26 -11.84
N LEU A 308 -19.22 6.99 -12.66
CA LEU A 308 -18.72 7.68 -13.86
C LEU A 308 -18.21 9.10 -13.59
N ARG A 309 -18.17 9.53 -12.32
CA ARG A 309 -17.64 10.86 -11.99
C ARG A 309 -16.16 10.93 -12.39
N PRO A 310 -15.71 12.03 -13.02
CA PRO A 310 -14.30 12.25 -13.29
C PRO A 310 -13.50 12.22 -11.99
N LEU A 311 -12.37 11.52 -11.98
CA LEU A 311 -11.46 11.44 -10.83
C LEU A 311 -10.44 12.61 -10.80
N GLN A 312 -10.55 13.56 -11.75
CA GLN A 312 -9.70 14.75 -11.81
C GLN A 312 -10.27 15.93 -11.03
N LYS A 313 -9.48 17.01 -10.97
CA LYS A 313 -9.87 18.33 -10.45
C LYS A 313 -10.35 18.31 -9.00
N LEU A 314 -9.78 17.41 -8.18
CA LEU A 314 -10.10 17.29 -6.76
C LEU A 314 -11.60 17.01 -6.50
N SER A 315 -12.25 16.26 -7.40
CA SER A 315 -13.65 15.86 -7.27
C SER A 315 -13.90 14.95 -6.06
N GLY A 316 -12.88 14.21 -5.62
CA GLY A 316 -12.83 13.41 -4.41
C GLY A 316 -11.39 12.96 -4.15
N PRO A 317 -11.10 12.35 -2.98
CA PRO A 317 -9.80 11.78 -2.71
C PRO A 317 -9.58 10.52 -3.56
N ILE A 318 -8.40 10.40 -4.17
CA ILE A 318 -7.87 9.14 -4.70
C ILE A 318 -6.82 8.66 -3.71
N GLY A 319 -6.98 7.47 -3.17
CA GLY A 319 -6.00 6.86 -2.28
C GLY A 319 -4.82 6.30 -3.06
N SER A 320 -3.63 6.27 -2.44
CA SER A 320 -2.52 5.43 -2.88
C SER A 320 -2.36 4.28 -1.90
N ALA A 321 -2.51 3.05 -2.37
CA ALA A 321 -2.32 1.88 -1.51
C ALA A 321 -0.83 1.54 -1.35
N HIS A 322 -0.08 1.56 -2.44
CA HIS A 322 1.31 1.09 -2.44
C HIS A 322 2.17 1.85 -3.44
N GLN A 323 3.28 2.41 -2.96
CA GLN A 323 4.23 3.13 -3.81
C GLN A 323 5.37 2.20 -4.26
N MET A 324 5.69 2.21 -5.55
CA MET A 324 6.69 1.31 -6.14
C MET A 324 7.29 1.86 -7.44
N GLY A 325 8.39 1.26 -7.89
CA GLY A 325 8.96 1.40 -9.23
C GLY A 325 9.76 2.67 -9.54
N SER A 326 9.92 3.57 -8.56
CA SER A 326 10.62 4.84 -8.71
C SER A 326 12.12 4.75 -9.01
N CYS A 327 12.73 3.58 -8.86
CA CYS A 327 14.11 3.26 -9.21
C CYS A 327 14.14 1.93 -9.98
N ARG A 328 13.34 1.82 -11.04
CA ARG A 328 13.10 0.55 -11.74
C ARG A 328 14.37 -0.24 -12.06
N MET A 329 14.29 -1.54 -11.84
CA MET A 329 15.24 -2.55 -12.29
C MET A 329 15.11 -2.78 -13.80
N GLY A 330 16.23 -3.00 -14.48
CA GLY A 330 16.26 -3.33 -15.90
C GLY A 330 17.62 -3.81 -16.37
N VAL A 331 17.72 -4.11 -17.67
CA VAL A 331 18.94 -4.64 -18.30
C VAL A 331 19.80 -3.57 -19.00
N ASP A 332 19.33 -2.32 -19.02
CA ASP A 332 20.00 -1.20 -19.70
C ASP A 332 20.07 0.03 -18.78
N PRO A 333 21.27 0.59 -18.50
CA PRO A 333 21.43 1.80 -17.68
C PRO A 333 20.73 3.03 -18.24
N LYS A 334 20.44 3.08 -19.55
CA LYS A 334 19.70 4.19 -20.18
C LYS A 334 18.23 4.21 -19.77
N THR A 335 17.65 3.07 -19.41
CA THR A 335 16.21 2.92 -19.13
C THR A 335 15.90 2.51 -17.68
N SER A 336 16.91 2.21 -16.87
CA SER A 336 16.76 1.70 -15.50
C SER A 336 17.72 2.36 -14.51
N ALA A 337 17.35 2.30 -13.22
CA ALA A 337 18.18 2.83 -12.13
C ALA A 337 19.14 1.78 -11.58
N VAL A 338 18.68 0.52 -11.53
CA VAL A 338 19.48 -0.63 -11.08
C VAL A 338 19.51 -1.74 -12.13
N ASN A 339 20.57 -2.52 -12.10
CA ASN A 339 20.74 -3.73 -12.90
C ASN A 339 19.92 -4.91 -12.33
N PRO A 340 19.87 -6.07 -13.00
CA PRO A 340 19.09 -7.23 -12.52
C PRO A 340 19.53 -7.82 -11.18
N LYS A 341 20.71 -7.45 -10.68
CA LYS A 341 21.21 -7.82 -9.34
C LYS A 341 20.75 -6.85 -8.24
N GLY A 342 20.04 -5.78 -8.61
CA GLY A 342 19.64 -4.71 -7.70
C GLY A 342 20.73 -3.68 -7.41
N GLU A 343 21.86 -3.73 -8.10
CA GLU A 343 22.96 -2.77 -7.96
C GLU A 343 22.72 -1.54 -8.83
N ILE A 344 23.02 -0.35 -8.30
CA ILE A 344 22.95 0.92 -9.01
C ILE A 344 24.00 0.95 -10.13
N TRP A 345 23.58 1.35 -11.32
CA TRP A 345 24.49 1.44 -12.48
C TRP A 345 25.66 2.41 -12.31
N GLU A 346 25.48 3.48 -11.52
CA GLU A 346 26.46 4.56 -11.36
C GLU A 346 27.49 4.32 -10.25
N VAL A 347 27.22 3.41 -9.30
CA VAL A 347 27.98 3.29 -8.07
C VAL A 347 28.17 1.82 -7.70
N ASP A 348 29.42 1.38 -7.73
CA ASP A 348 29.79 0.02 -7.31
C ASP A 348 29.55 -0.18 -5.82
N GLY A 349 29.00 -1.35 -5.48
CA GLY A 349 28.71 -1.70 -4.09
C GLY A 349 27.51 -0.98 -3.50
N LEU A 350 26.69 -0.28 -4.31
CA LEU A 350 25.44 0.32 -3.87
C LEU A 350 24.24 -0.43 -4.44
N PHE A 351 23.47 -1.08 -3.56
CA PHE A 351 22.30 -1.87 -3.92
C PHE A 351 21.00 -1.25 -3.42
N LEU A 352 19.89 -1.56 -4.09
CA LEU A 352 18.53 -1.22 -3.64
C LEU A 352 17.73 -2.48 -3.32
N ALA A 353 17.07 -2.50 -2.16
CA ALA A 353 16.29 -3.65 -1.67
C ALA A 353 14.91 -3.22 -1.15
N ASP A 354 14.13 -2.52 -1.96
CA ASP A 354 12.78 -2.07 -1.61
C ASP A 354 11.84 -2.03 -2.83
N SER A 355 10.61 -1.54 -2.64
CA SER A 355 9.61 -1.46 -3.71
C SER A 355 9.97 -0.51 -4.86
N SER A 356 10.98 0.37 -4.70
CA SER A 356 11.41 1.29 -5.76
C SER A 356 11.91 0.54 -6.99
N VAL A 357 12.42 -0.68 -6.84
CA VAL A 357 13.05 -1.41 -7.96
C VAL A 357 12.06 -2.11 -8.88
N PHE A 358 10.77 -2.14 -8.54
CA PHE A 358 9.78 -2.84 -9.35
C PHE A 358 9.68 -2.27 -10.78
N PRO A 359 9.72 -3.11 -11.83
CA PRO A 359 9.60 -2.62 -13.20
C PRO A 359 8.23 -2.01 -13.51
N THR A 360 7.17 -2.48 -12.83
CA THR A 360 5.78 -2.07 -13.04
C THR A 360 4.93 -2.33 -11.78
N ALA A 361 3.70 -1.83 -11.75
CA ALA A 361 2.70 -2.15 -10.74
C ALA A 361 2.33 -3.64 -10.70
N LEU A 362 2.11 -4.19 -9.50
CA LEU A 362 1.78 -5.61 -9.32
C LEU A 362 0.27 -5.91 -9.41
N GLY A 363 -0.59 -4.94 -9.08
CA GLY A 363 -2.06 -5.12 -9.02
C GLY A 363 -2.58 -5.85 -7.77
N VAL A 364 -1.68 -6.29 -6.90
CA VAL A 364 -1.96 -6.93 -5.60
C VAL A 364 -1.04 -6.36 -4.50
N ASN A 365 -1.28 -6.71 -3.24
CA ASN A 365 -0.47 -6.22 -2.12
C ASN A 365 1.01 -6.68 -2.25
N PRO A 366 2.00 -5.77 -2.22
CA PRO A 366 3.36 -6.06 -2.67
C PRO A 366 4.29 -6.65 -1.60
N MET A 367 3.86 -6.78 -0.34
CA MET A 367 4.75 -7.10 0.79
C MET A 367 5.65 -8.31 0.52
N VAL A 368 5.06 -9.45 0.12
CA VAL A 368 5.81 -10.68 -0.12
C VAL A 368 6.75 -10.53 -1.32
N THR A 369 6.33 -9.82 -2.37
CA THR A 369 7.19 -9.53 -3.52
C THR A 369 8.36 -8.62 -3.16
N ILE A 370 8.16 -7.63 -2.27
CA ILE A 370 9.25 -6.78 -1.77
C ILE A 370 10.25 -7.63 -1.00
N GLN A 371 9.78 -8.52 -0.13
CA GLN A 371 10.66 -9.43 0.63
C GLN A 371 11.41 -10.39 -0.30
N ALA A 372 10.75 -10.93 -1.32
CA ALA A 372 11.40 -11.79 -2.30
C ALA A 372 12.51 -11.06 -3.06
N ILE A 373 12.27 -9.81 -3.50
CA ILE A 373 13.31 -8.99 -4.13
C ILE A 373 14.45 -8.70 -3.15
N ALA A 374 14.16 -8.31 -1.92
CA ALA A 374 15.18 -8.04 -0.92
C ALA A 374 16.08 -9.27 -0.67
N TYR A 375 15.48 -10.46 -0.64
CA TYR A 375 16.22 -11.71 -0.55
C TYR A 375 17.12 -11.95 -1.77
N CYS A 376 16.61 -11.77 -2.99
CA CYS A 376 17.41 -11.90 -4.22
C CYS A 376 18.57 -10.89 -4.27
N THR A 377 18.33 -9.64 -3.90
CA THR A 377 19.37 -8.61 -3.79
C THR A 377 20.42 -9.00 -2.74
N ALA A 378 20.00 -9.55 -1.60
CA ALA A 378 20.94 -10.02 -0.58
C ALA A 378 21.86 -11.14 -1.11
N GLN A 379 21.36 -12.06 -1.94
CA GLN A 379 22.22 -13.07 -2.59
C GLN A 379 23.26 -12.41 -3.50
N SER A 380 22.87 -11.39 -4.27
CA SER A 380 23.79 -10.63 -5.12
C SER A 380 24.85 -9.88 -4.31
N VAL A 381 24.48 -9.34 -3.15
CA VAL A 381 25.42 -8.71 -2.21
C VAL A 381 26.45 -9.72 -1.69
N LEU A 382 26.01 -10.94 -1.35
CA LEU A 382 26.90 -12.00 -0.88
C LEU A 382 27.91 -12.43 -1.95
N GLU A 383 27.51 -12.50 -3.23
CA GLU A 383 28.44 -12.76 -4.34
C GLU A 383 29.56 -11.71 -4.40
N VAL A 384 29.20 -10.42 -4.30
CA VAL A 384 30.17 -9.31 -4.34
C VAL A 384 31.12 -9.34 -3.15
N LEU A 385 30.60 -9.59 -1.94
CA LEU A 385 31.41 -9.70 -0.73
C LEU A 385 32.35 -10.93 -0.79
N GLY A 386 31.89 -12.05 -1.35
CA GLY A 386 32.70 -13.24 -1.56
C GLY A 386 33.87 -13.00 -2.52
N GLN A 387 33.62 -12.33 -3.65
CA GLN A 387 34.68 -11.99 -4.61
C GLN A 387 35.76 -11.08 -4.03
N LYS A 388 35.38 -10.13 -3.16
CA LYS A 388 36.36 -9.28 -2.47
C LYS A 388 37.25 -10.07 -1.52
N LYS A 389 36.68 -11.02 -0.76
CA LYS A 389 37.46 -11.87 0.15
C LYS A 389 38.49 -12.75 -0.56
N SER A 390 38.21 -13.17 -1.80
CA SER A 390 39.15 -13.96 -2.60
C SER A 390 40.29 -13.14 -3.23
N ASN A 391 40.18 -11.80 -3.23
CA ASN A 391 41.15 -10.88 -3.83
C ASN A 391 42.05 -10.19 -2.77
N ILE A 392 41.88 -10.52 -1.49
CA ILE A 392 42.73 -10.13 -0.35
C ILE A 392 43.50 -11.39 0.06
#